data_AF-A0A096A6P4-F1
#
_entry.id   AF-A0A096A6P4-F1
#
_cell.length_a   1.000
_cell.length_b   1.000
_cell.length_c   1.000
_cell.angle_alpha   90.00
_cell.angle_beta   90.00
_cell.angle_gamma   90.00
#
_symmetry.space_group_name_H-M   'P 1'
#
loop_
_entity.id
_entity.type
_entity.pdbx_description
1 polymer ?
#
loop_
_entity_poly.entity_id
_entity_poly.type
_entity_poly.pdbx_seq_one_letter_code
_entity_poly.pdbx_strand_id
1 'polypeptide(L)'
;MPLLPGRRDLGFLDDVARQVLPHDDGPTPDDIAKSKRVPRLGAPQPAAQRPSEPVRVIVVGPDASLAAVVTHLMRRNLLWFKVAHVPTAPSPAAINWGITGGGEHGLSMAEASARPVRPVPLIRDDTGQAIVGYALLTGPGVTGPSSRGGLSGEVWVDSVELFAGSAHGVQVRPLPDAPGLVAAELPPPPGRGRGLFRRPLSDVDGLADSAGNPRALHEPVTGRAVQAGGPGFRYVRDGVEPRKPREKATIYRHLLDLQLVR
;
A
#
# COMPACT_ATOMS: atom_id res chain seq x y z
N MET A 1 4.43 5.31 22.58
CA MET A 1 4.60 5.77 21.18
C MET A 1 3.25 6.27 20.68
N PRO A 2 3.15 7.40 19.97
CA PRO A 2 1.86 7.87 19.44
C PRO A 2 1.32 6.93 18.35
N LEU A 3 0.03 7.04 18.06
CA LEU A 3 -0.64 6.21 17.04
C LEU A 3 -0.06 6.43 15.63
N LEU A 4 0.37 7.66 15.32
CA LEU A 4 1.15 7.96 14.12
C LEU A 4 2.56 8.38 14.54
N PRO A 5 3.50 7.43 14.71
CA PRO A 5 4.86 7.76 15.08
C PRO A 5 5.55 8.57 13.99
N GLY A 6 6.17 9.68 14.39
CA GLY A 6 7.00 10.49 13.53
C GLY A 6 8.46 10.00 13.52
N ARG A 7 9.29 10.67 12.72
CA ARG A 7 10.72 10.37 12.61
C ARG A 7 11.45 10.36 13.96
N ARG A 8 11.09 11.26 14.88
CA ARG A 8 11.72 11.34 16.20
C ARG A 8 11.36 10.14 17.08
N ASP A 9 10.11 9.68 17.01
CA ASP A 9 9.62 8.54 17.79
C ASP A 9 10.28 7.21 17.37
N LEU A 10 10.70 7.11 16.10
CA LEU A 10 11.28 5.89 15.49
C LEU A 10 12.81 5.92 15.41
N GLY A 11 13.45 6.99 15.89
CA GLY A 11 14.91 7.15 15.81
C GLY A 11 15.70 6.01 16.49
N PHE A 12 15.14 5.41 17.54
CA PHE A 12 15.77 4.29 18.25
C PHE A 12 15.99 3.06 17.35
N LEU A 13 15.23 2.89 16.27
CA LEU A 13 15.44 1.78 15.31
C LEU A 13 16.78 1.94 14.57
N ASP A 14 17.21 3.17 14.33
CA ASP A 14 18.53 3.44 13.74
C ASP A 14 19.64 3.07 14.73
N ASP A 15 19.42 3.28 16.03
CA ASP A 15 20.37 2.92 17.08
C ASP A 15 20.54 1.41 17.19
N VAL A 16 19.43 0.67 17.17
CA VAL A 16 19.43 -0.80 17.12
C VAL A 16 20.16 -1.31 15.88
N ALA A 17 19.88 -0.73 14.71
CA ALA A 17 20.56 -1.10 13.47
C ALA A 17 22.08 -0.95 13.59
N ARG A 18 22.55 0.17 14.13
CA ARG A 18 23.99 0.44 14.33
C ARG A 18 24.66 -0.53 15.30
N GLN A 19 23.94 -1.07 16.27
CA GLN A 19 24.47 -2.04 17.24
C GLN A 19 24.69 -3.41 16.60
N VAL A 20 23.75 -3.87 15.77
CA VAL A 20 23.76 -5.25 15.24
C VAL A 20 24.34 -5.36 13.83
N LEU A 21 24.33 -4.27 13.07
CA LEU A 21 24.89 -4.19 11.72
C LEU A 21 25.59 -2.82 11.55
N PRO A 22 26.74 -2.62 12.20
CA PRO A 22 27.46 -1.33 12.14
C PRO A 22 27.98 -1.00 10.73
N HIS A 23 28.21 -2.02 9.91
CA HIS A 23 28.62 -1.91 8.51
C HIS A 23 27.66 -2.73 7.64
N ASP A 24 26.98 -2.07 6.70
CA ASP A 24 26.13 -2.72 5.69
C ASP A 24 26.82 -2.57 4.32
N ASP A 25 27.34 -3.68 3.80
CA ASP A 25 27.95 -3.75 2.46
C ASP A 25 26.90 -4.05 1.37
N GLY A 26 25.63 -4.21 1.74
CA GLY A 26 24.53 -4.43 0.83
C GLY A 26 24.25 -3.19 -0.04
N PRO A 27 23.85 -3.36 -1.31
CA PRO A 27 23.54 -2.24 -2.17
C PRO A 27 22.31 -1.50 -1.64
N THR A 28 22.42 -0.18 -1.47
CA THR A 28 21.28 0.67 -1.10
C THR A 28 20.32 0.80 -2.29
N PRO A 29 19.05 1.22 -2.06
CA PRO A 29 18.14 1.53 -3.15
C PRO A 29 18.72 2.51 -4.19
N ASP A 30 19.53 3.48 -3.76
CA ASP A 30 20.20 4.43 -4.65
C ASP A 30 21.30 3.78 -5.48
N ASP A 31 22.05 2.82 -4.90
CA ASP A 31 23.06 2.04 -5.62
C ASP A 31 22.40 1.13 -6.66
N ILE A 32 21.30 0.47 -6.27
CA ILE A 32 20.51 -0.37 -7.18
C ILE A 32 19.96 0.48 -8.33
N ALA A 33 19.38 1.64 -8.05
CA ALA A 33 18.81 2.53 -9.06
C ALA A 33 19.86 3.05 -10.07
N LYS A 34 21.10 3.25 -9.63
CA LYS A 34 22.23 3.67 -10.48
C LYS A 34 22.89 2.51 -11.23
N SER A 35 22.59 1.27 -10.88
CA SER A 35 23.17 0.08 -11.51
C SER A 35 22.77 -0.04 -12.99
N LYS A 36 23.71 -0.47 -13.84
CA LYS A 36 23.46 -0.76 -15.27
C LYS A 36 22.46 -1.90 -15.47
N ARG A 37 22.22 -2.73 -14.46
CA ARG A 37 21.20 -3.78 -14.46
C ARG A 37 20.42 -3.70 -13.15
N VAL A 38 19.22 -3.12 -13.23
CA VAL A 38 18.21 -3.24 -12.16
C VAL A 38 17.52 -4.60 -12.37
N PRO A 39 17.61 -5.54 -11.41
CA PRO A 39 16.91 -6.81 -11.52
C PRO A 39 15.42 -6.58 -11.73
N ARG A 40 14.78 -7.41 -12.58
CA ARG A 40 13.31 -7.36 -12.68
C ARG A 40 12.72 -7.71 -11.32
N LEU A 41 11.78 -6.90 -10.86
CA LEU A 41 11.06 -7.12 -9.60
C LEU A 41 10.12 -8.33 -9.74
N GLY A 42 10.67 -9.53 -9.51
CA GLY A 42 9.98 -10.82 -9.52
C GLY A 42 9.40 -11.18 -8.15
N ALA A 43 9.36 -12.47 -7.82
CA ALA A 43 8.91 -12.94 -6.51
C ALA A 43 9.71 -12.28 -5.36
N PRO A 44 9.08 -11.88 -4.25
CA PRO A 44 9.74 -11.17 -3.17
C PRO A 44 10.83 -12.02 -2.52
N GLN A 45 11.97 -11.40 -2.19
CA GLN A 45 13.16 -12.12 -1.72
C GLN A 45 13.52 -11.78 -0.26
N PRO A 46 14.18 -12.69 0.46
CA PRO A 46 14.81 -12.38 1.72
C PRO A 46 15.84 -11.25 1.56
N ALA A 47 15.93 -10.40 2.57
CA ALA A 47 16.97 -9.37 2.59
C ALA A 47 18.38 -10.00 2.65
N ALA A 48 19.34 -9.39 1.95
CA ALA A 48 20.71 -9.92 1.86
C ALA A 48 21.55 -9.63 3.12
N GLN A 49 21.16 -8.62 3.90
CA GLN A 49 21.86 -8.18 5.10
C GLN A 49 21.95 -9.29 6.15
N ARG A 50 23.10 -9.36 6.82
CA ARG A 50 23.42 -10.35 7.86
C ARG A 50 23.82 -9.65 9.15
N PRO A 51 22.85 -9.13 9.94
CA PRO A 51 23.15 -8.56 11.26
C PRO A 51 23.70 -9.64 12.20
N SER A 52 24.47 -9.24 13.21
CA SER A 52 25.02 -10.12 14.25
C SER A 52 23.92 -10.87 15.01
N GLU A 53 22.75 -10.26 15.14
CA GLU A 53 21.54 -10.88 15.64
C GLU A 53 20.29 -10.44 14.85
N PRO A 54 19.26 -11.30 14.69
CA PRO A 54 18.05 -10.92 13.98
C PRO A 54 17.23 -9.87 14.75
N VAL A 55 16.85 -8.78 14.09
CA VAL A 55 15.98 -7.76 14.69
C VAL A 55 14.55 -7.93 14.19
N ARG A 56 13.60 -7.93 15.13
CA ARG A 56 12.16 -7.95 14.84
C ARG A 56 11.46 -6.75 15.48
N VAL A 57 10.69 -6.02 14.68
CA VAL A 57 9.79 -4.96 15.14
C VAL A 57 8.36 -5.48 15.10
N ILE A 58 7.67 -5.39 16.23
CA ILE A 58 6.25 -5.75 16.33
C ILE A 58 5.46 -4.46 16.44
N VAL A 59 4.60 -4.20 15.44
CA VAL A 59 3.72 -3.04 15.42
C VAL A 59 2.33 -3.45 15.84
N VAL A 60 1.97 -3.06 17.06
CA VAL A 60 0.62 -3.21 17.62
C VAL A 60 -0.16 -1.93 17.36
N GLY A 61 -1.24 -1.98 16.58
CA GLY A 61 -2.03 -0.79 16.26
C GLY A 61 -2.77 -0.88 14.92
N PRO A 62 -3.24 0.26 14.38
CA PRO A 62 -3.83 0.33 13.04
C PRO A 62 -2.78 0.30 11.93
N ASP A 63 -3.23 0.08 10.69
CA ASP A 63 -2.42 0.09 9.47
C ASP A 63 -1.59 1.38 9.33
N ALA A 64 -2.11 2.51 9.79
CA ALA A 64 -1.42 3.79 9.73
C ALA A 64 -0.14 3.82 10.58
N SER A 65 -0.14 3.15 11.73
CA SER A 65 1.05 2.98 12.58
C SER A 65 2.09 2.10 11.89
N LEU A 66 1.62 1.00 11.28
CA LEU A 66 2.47 0.10 10.49
C LEU A 66 3.09 0.84 9.30
N ALA A 67 2.30 1.61 8.55
CA ALA A 67 2.75 2.41 7.42
C ALA A 67 3.85 3.40 7.83
N ALA A 68 3.71 4.05 9.00
CA ALA A 68 4.72 4.97 9.53
C ALA A 68 6.04 4.25 9.87
N VAL A 69 5.96 3.10 10.52
CA VAL A 69 7.15 2.27 10.86
C VAL A 69 7.84 1.77 9.59
N VAL A 70 7.09 1.19 8.65
CA VAL A 70 7.64 0.69 7.38
C VAL A 70 8.21 1.83 6.54
N THR A 71 7.60 3.01 6.55
CA THR A 71 8.14 4.21 5.90
C THR A 71 9.49 4.61 6.49
N HIS A 72 9.63 4.57 7.82
CA HIS A 72 10.91 4.83 8.47
C HIS A 72 11.96 3.80 8.04
N LEU A 73 11.65 2.51 8.16
CA LEU A 73 12.58 1.43 7.77
C LEU A 73 13.02 1.56 6.31
N MET A 74 12.07 1.79 5.39
CA MET A 74 12.35 2.01 3.98
C MET A 74 13.29 3.18 3.74
N ARG A 75 13.03 4.34 4.35
CA ARG A 75 13.83 5.56 4.17
C ARG A 75 15.23 5.47 4.78
N ARG A 76 15.44 4.52 5.69
CA ARG A 76 16.70 4.32 6.40
C ARG A 76 17.50 3.12 5.88
N ASN A 77 17.04 2.49 4.79
CA ASN A 77 17.62 1.25 4.27
C ASN A 77 17.62 0.09 5.29
N LEU A 78 16.58 0.02 6.12
CA LEU A 78 16.43 -0.96 7.21
C LEU A 78 15.35 -1.99 6.91
N LEU A 79 14.99 -2.22 5.64
CA LEU A 79 13.96 -3.19 5.27
C LEU A 79 14.37 -4.64 5.54
N TRP A 80 15.61 -4.91 5.95
CA TRP A 80 16.05 -6.20 6.47
C TRP A 80 15.50 -6.51 7.87
N PHE A 81 14.96 -5.51 8.59
CA PHE A 81 14.25 -5.74 9.84
C PHE A 81 13.03 -6.62 9.61
N LYS A 82 12.84 -7.63 10.45
CA LYS A 82 11.64 -8.47 10.43
C LYS A 82 10.47 -7.66 11.00
N VAL A 83 9.40 -7.49 10.25
CA VAL A 83 8.24 -6.69 10.68
C VAL A 83 7.06 -7.62 10.94
N ALA A 84 6.53 -7.58 12.16
CA ALA A 84 5.27 -8.22 12.51
C ALA A 84 4.20 -7.16 12.77
N HIS A 85 2.96 -7.46 12.38
CA HIS A 85 1.82 -6.59 12.65
C HIS A 85 0.80 -7.33 13.51
N VAL A 86 0.38 -6.69 14.60
CA VAL A 86 -0.71 -7.15 15.49
C VAL A 86 -1.81 -6.09 15.40
N PRO A 87 -2.82 -6.29 14.53
CA PRO A 87 -3.86 -5.29 14.34
C PRO A 87 -4.75 -5.13 15.57
N THR A 88 -5.11 -3.89 15.89
CA THR A 88 -6.09 -3.57 16.96
C THR A 88 -7.50 -3.29 16.44
N ALA A 89 -7.71 -3.45 15.13
CA ALA A 89 -8.97 -3.30 14.41
C ALA A 89 -8.90 -4.10 13.10
N PRO A 90 -10.01 -4.30 12.35
CA PRO A 90 -9.95 -4.88 11.01
C PRO A 90 -8.91 -4.17 10.13
N SER A 91 -7.97 -4.94 9.58
CA SER A 91 -6.78 -4.42 8.92
C SER A 91 -6.76 -4.82 7.44
N PRO A 92 -6.94 -3.87 6.51
CA PRO A 92 -6.66 -4.08 5.10
C PRO A 92 -5.27 -4.67 4.84
N ALA A 93 -4.23 -4.21 5.55
CA ALA A 93 -2.88 -4.76 5.43
C ALA A 93 -2.81 -6.25 5.78
N ALA A 94 -3.42 -6.65 6.90
CA ALA A 94 -3.50 -8.04 7.31
C ALA A 94 -4.24 -8.90 6.27
N ILE A 95 -5.37 -8.40 5.74
CA ILE A 95 -6.15 -9.09 4.70
C ILE A 95 -5.31 -9.26 3.41
N ASN A 96 -4.69 -8.20 2.92
CA ASN A 96 -3.93 -8.23 1.67
C ASN A 96 -2.79 -9.25 1.70
N TRP A 97 -2.13 -9.40 2.85
CA TRP A 97 -1.00 -10.31 3.01
C TRP A 97 -1.37 -11.69 3.52
N GLY A 98 -2.66 -11.93 3.80
CA GLY A 98 -3.17 -13.19 4.34
C GLY A 98 -2.69 -13.45 5.77
N ILE A 99 -2.50 -12.40 6.57
CA ILE A 99 -2.13 -12.50 7.97
C ILE A 99 -3.35 -12.96 8.78
N THR A 100 -3.37 -14.23 9.12
CA THR A 100 -4.39 -14.85 9.99
C THR A 100 -3.72 -15.45 11.23
N GLY A 101 -4.41 -15.48 12.36
CA GLY A 101 -3.83 -16.00 13.61
C GLY A 101 -4.84 -16.07 14.74
N GLY A 102 -4.32 -16.31 15.95
CA GLY A 102 -5.11 -16.43 17.17
C GLY A 102 -5.45 -15.09 17.83
N GLY A 103 -5.07 -13.96 17.24
CA GLY A 103 -5.51 -12.63 17.67
C GLY A 103 -6.87 -12.27 17.08
N GLU A 104 -7.55 -11.27 17.65
CA GLU A 104 -8.91 -10.86 17.24
C GLU A 104 -9.01 -10.46 15.75
N HIS A 105 -7.96 -9.82 15.22
CA HIS A 105 -7.95 -9.30 13.85
C HIS A 105 -6.75 -9.79 13.01
N GLY A 106 -6.03 -10.81 13.47
CA GLY A 106 -4.80 -11.28 12.83
C GLY A 106 -3.91 -12.07 13.79
N LEU A 107 -2.61 -11.77 13.80
CA LEU A 107 -1.67 -12.42 14.73
C LEU A 107 -1.93 -12.02 16.18
N SER A 108 -1.74 -12.95 17.09
CA SER A 108 -1.49 -12.67 18.51
C SER A 108 -0.04 -12.17 18.73
N MET A 109 0.23 -11.60 19.90
CA MET A 109 1.60 -11.18 20.28
C MET A 109 2.61 -12.34 20.29
N ALA A 110 2.18 -13.53 20.73
CA ALA A 110 3.02 -14.72 20.72
C ALA A 110 3.38 -15.15 19.29
N GLU A 111 2.40 -15.16 18.40
CA GLU A 111 2.63 -15.49 16.99
C GLU A 111 3.49 -14.44 16.28
N ALA A 112 3.24 -13.15 16.51
CA ALA A 112 4.07 -12.07 15.99
C ALA A 112 5.55 -12.21 16.40
N SER A 113 5.81 -12.78 17.58
CA SER A 113 7.17 -12.99 18.10
C SER A 113 7.82 -14.28 17.58
N ALA A 114 7.05 -15.29 17.19
CA ALA A 114 7.57 -16.63 16.89
C ALA A 114 7.51 -17.01 15.40
N ARG A 115 6.51 -16.51 14.66
CA ARG A 115 6.25 -16.95 13.28
C ARG A 115 7.41 -16.61 12.33
N PRO A 116 7.57 -17.42 11.26
CA PRO A 116 8.60 -17.19 10.26
C PRO A 116 8.33 -15.92 9.46
N VAL A 117 9.38 -15.44 8.79
CA VAL A 117 9.29 -14.32 7.85
C VAL A 117 9.03 -14.87 6.45
N ARG A 118 8.06 -14.27 5.76
CA ARG A 118 7.77 -14.49 4.35
C ARG A 118 7.75 -13.12 3.66
N PRO A 119 8.81 -12.78 2.89
CA PRO A 119 8.91 -11.49 2.20
C PRO A 119 7.67 -11.18 1.36
N VAL A 120 7.34 -9.89 1.28
CA VAL A 120 6.27 -9.36 0.41
C VAL A 120 6.76 -8.12 -0.33
N PRO A 121 6.22 -7.83 -1.53
CA PRO A 121 6.46 -6.55 -2.19
C PRO A 121 6.06 -5.38 -1.29
N LEU A 122 6.98 -4.44 -1.09
CA LEU A 122 6.64 -3.14 -0.51
C LEU A 122 6.21 -2.19 -1.63
N ILE A 123 5.10 -1.49 -1.47
CA ILE A 123 4.72 -0.40 -2.37
C ILE A 123 4.80 0.94 -1.64
N ARG A 124 5.12 1.99 -2.39
CA ARG A 124 5.25 3.36 -1.88
C ARG A 124 4.73 4.35 -2.89
N ASP A 125 4.42 5.55 -2.43
CA ASP A 125 4.12 6.65 -3.34
C ASP A 125 5.34 7.52 -3.67
N ASP A 126 5.10 8.47 -4.58
CA ASP A 126 6.03 9.51 -5.01
C ASP A 126 6.55 10.41 -3.88
N THR A 127 5.80 10.56 -2.78
CA THR A 127 6.27 11.27 -1.57
C THR A 127 7.13 10.40 -0.65
N GLY A 128 7.37 9.16 -1.04
CA GLY A 128 8.15 8.19 -0.30
C GLY A 128 7.50 7.75 1.00
N GLN A 129 6.18 7.68 1.03
CA GLN A 129 5.42 6.99 2.08
C GLN A 129 5.13 5.56 1.63
N ALA A 130 5.35 4.60 2.52
CA ALA A 130 4.90 3.23 2.30
C ALA A 130 3.37 3.15 2.32
N ILE A 131 2.82 2.21 1.55
CA ILE A 131 1.39 1.87 1.59
C ILE A 131 1.30 0.38 1.94
N VAL A 132 0.62 0.06 3.04
CA VAL A 132 0.55 -1.32 3.58
C VAL A 132 -0.85 -1.93 3.47
N GLY A 133 -1.88 -1.10 3.52
CA GLY A 133 -3.28 -1.48 3.37
C GLY A 133 -3.84 -1.03 2.02
N TYR A 134 -3.93 0.27 1.79
CA TYR A 134 -4.46 0.80 0.54
C TYR A 134 -4.11 2.27 0.30
N ALA A 135 -4.12 2.66 -0.96
CA ALA A 135 -4.34 4.04 -1.37
C ALA A 135 -5.73 4.18 -2.01
N LEU A 136 -6.45 5.23 -1.66
CA LEU A 136 -7.80 5.53 -2.15
C LEU A 136 -7.80 6.88 -2.87
N LEU A 137 -8.31 6.88 -4.10
CA LEU A 137 -8.51 8.05 -4.93
C LEU A 137 -10.01 8.27 -5.14
N THR A 138 -10.49 9.45 -4.77
CA THR A 138 -11.88 9.89 -5.01
C THR A 138 -11.88 11.36 -5.38
N GLY A 139 -13.03 11.91 -5.76
CA GLY A 139 -13.14 13.35 -5.98
C GLY A 139 -12.89 14.16 -4.72
N PRO A 140 -12.48 15.43 -4.87
CA PRO A 140 -12.39 16.36 -3.76
C PRO A 140 -13.73 16.44 -3.01
N GLY A 141 -13.69 16.43 -1.68
CA GLY A 141 -14.89 16.51 -0.83
C GLY A 141 -15.67 15.19 -0.62
N VAL A 142 -15.31 14.11 -1.31
CA VAL A 142 -15.91 12.78 -1.07
C VAL A 142 -15.37 12.19 0.24
N THR A 143 -16.24 11.95 1.21
CA THR A 143 -15.86 11.41 2.53
C THR A 143 -15.86 9.87 2.58
N GLY A 144 -16.65 9.22 1.72
CA GLY A 144 -16.75 7.76 1.63
C GLY A 144 -15.67 7.10 0.76
N PRO A 145 -15.73 5.78 0.59
CA PRO A 145 -14.83 5.04 -0.28
C PRO A 145 -15.07 5.35 -1.77
N SER A 146 -16.28 5.76 -2.15
CA SER A 146 -16.59 6.14 -3.52
C SER A 146 -17.78 7.11 -3.55
N SER A 147 -17.95 7.79 -4.67
CA SER A 147 -19.13 8.58 -5.00
C SER A 147 -19.49 8.34 -6.46
N ARG A 148 -20.77 8.41 -6.82
CA ARG A 148 -21.18 8.24 -8.23
C ARG A 148 -20.52 9.33 -9.09
N GLY A 149 -19.88 8.93 -10.19
CA GLY A 149 -19.01 9.80 -11.02
C GLY A 149 -18.00 10.63 -10.25
N GLY A 150 -17.61 10.16 -9.07
CA GLY A 150 -16.91 10.95 -8.09
C GLY A 150 -15.46 11.21 -8.42
N LEU A 151 -14.85 10.54 -9.39
CA LEU A 151 -13.45 10.70 -9.77
C LEU A 151 -13.38 10.99 -11.27
N SER A 152 -12.65 12.03 -11.65
CA SER A 152 -12.37 12.34 -13.06
C SER A 152 -10.86 12.35 -13.28
N GLY A 153 -10.42 11.80 -14.42
CA GLY A 153 -9.02 11.70 -14.78
C GLY A 153 -8.69 10.39 -15.47
N GLU A 154 -7.45 9.95 -15.31
CA GLU A 154 -6.93 8.71 -15.86
C GLU A 154 -6.12 7.95 -14.81
N VAL A 155 -6.14 6.63 -14.91
CA VAL A 155 -5.30 5.74 -14.10
C VAL A 155 -4.70 4.68 -14.99
N TRP A 156 -3.38 4.54 -14.91
CA TRP A 156 -2.56 3.58 -15.64
C TRP A 156 -1.87 2.65 -14.66
N VAL A 157 -1.81 1.36 -14.99
CA VAL A 157 -1.06 0.34 -14.25
C VAL A 157 -0.02 -0.26 -15.19
N ASP A 158 1.27 -0.03 -14.89
CA ASP A 158 2.38 -0.26 -15.82
C ASP A 158 2.11 0.36 -17.21
N SER A 159 1.67 -0.43 -18.19
CA SER A 159 1.33 0.02 -19.56
C SER A 159 -0.13 -0.22 -19.93
N VAL A 160 -0.96 -0.59 -18.95
CA VAL A 160 -2.39 -0.88 -19.12
C VAL A 160 -3.19 0.30 -18.56
N GLU A 161 -4.05 0.89 -19.38
CA GLU A 161 -5.03 1.87 -18.90
C GLU A 161 -6.08 1.14 -18.06
N LEU A 162 -6.22 1.49 -16.78
CA LEU A 162 -7.34 1.01 -15.95
C LEU A 162 -8.62 1.73 -16.36
N PHE A 163 -8.56 3.06 -16.48
CA PHE A 163 -9.62 3.87 -17.09
C PHE A 163 -9.08 5.25 -17.47
N ALA A 164 -9.78 5.90 -18.40
CA ALA A 164 -9.73 7.35 -18.62
C ALA A 164 -11.16 7.90 -18.74
N GLY A 165 -11.43 9.06 -18.14
CA GLY A 165 -12.75 9.68 -18.05
C GLY A 165 -13.25 9.81 -16.62
N SER A 166 -14.43 9.24 -16.33
CA SER A 166 -15.08 9.31 -15.02
C SER A 166 -15.25 7.93 -14.38
N ALA A 167 -14.88 7.82 -13.10
CA ALA A 167 -15.01 6.63 -12.25
C ALA A 167 -15.69 7.00 -10.93
N HIS A 168 -16.10 6.01 -10.12
CA HIS A 168 -16.64 6.31 -8.79
C HIS A 168 -15.57 6.56 -7.72
N GLY A 169 -14.37 6.04 -7.99
CA GLY A 169 -13.21 6.03 -7.12
C GLY A 169 -12.28 4.91 -7.56
N VAL A 170 -11.02 4.96 -7.12
CA VAL A 170 -10.04 3.90 -7.36
C VAL A 170 -9.37 3.54 -6.05
N GLN A 171 -9.15 2.24 -5.84
CA GLN A 171 -8.33 1.75 -4.75
C GLN A 171 -7.13 0.98 -5.30
N VAL A 172 -5.94 1.32 -4.78
CA VAL A 172 -4.69 0.59 -5.04
C VAL A 172 -4.32 -0.17 -3.77
N ARG A 173 -4.03 -1.46 -3.88
CA ARG A 173 -3.67 -2.32 -2.74
C ARG A 173 -2.37 -3.07 -3.00
N PRO A 174 -1.53 -3.28 -1.96
CA PRO A 174 -0.40 -4.20 -2.05
C PRO A 174 -0.86 -5.63 -2.31
N LEU A 175 -0.07 -6.38 -3.06
CA LEU A 175 -0.22 -7.83 -3.23
C LEU A 175 0.80 -8.59 -2.35
N PRO A 176 0.49 -9.84 -1.95
CA PRO A 176 1.42 -10.66 -1.17
C PRO A 176 2.60 -11.21 -1.99
N ASP A 177 2.58 -11.05 -3.31
CA ASP A 177 3.57 -11.53 -4.27
C ASP A 177 3.61 -10.60 -5.50
N ALA A 178 4.51 -10.86 -6.44
CA ALA A 178 4.61 -10.19 -7.71
C ALA A 178 3.24 -10.14 -8.43
N PRO A 179 2.92 -9.05 -9.14
CA PRO A 179 3.82 -7.94 -9.49
C PRO A 179 4.01 -6.87 -8.39
N GLY A 180 3.17 -6.87 -7.36
CA GLY A 180 3.32 -6.08 -6.14
C GLY A 180 2.13 -5.20 -5.78
N LEU A 181 1.32 -4.79 -6.75
CA LEU A 181 0.06 -4.08 -6.50
C LEU A 181 -1.06 -4.51 -7.43
N VAL A 182 -2.28 -4.20 -7.00
CA VAL A 182 -3.50 -4.22 -7.79
C VAL A 182 -4.19 -2.87 -7.68
N ALA A 183 -4.67 -2.34 -8.80
CA ALA A 183 -5.56 -1.18 -8.84
C ALA A 183 -6.93 -1.62 -9.35
N ALA A 184 -7.98 -1.13 -8.71
CA ALA A 184 -9.35 -1.43 -9.11
C ALA A 184 -10.20 -0.17 -9.01
N GLU A 185 -11.10 0.01 -9.97
CA GLU A 185 -12.21 0.93 -9.81
C GLU A 185 -13.13 0.44 -8.69
N LEU A 186 -13.70 1.37 -7.93
CA LEU A 186 -14.64 1.06 -6.87
C LEU A 186 -16.08 1.08 -7.39
N PRO A 187 -16.97 0.22 -6.88
CA PRO A 187 -18.39 0.30 -7.20
C PRO A 187 -19.02 1.60 -6.66
N PRO A 188 -20.22 1.98 -7.13
CA PRO A 188 -20.92 3.13 -6.57
C PRO A 188 -21.23 2.89 -5.09
N PRO A 189 -21.37 3.95 -4.28
CA PRO A 189 -21.74 3.80 -2.87
C PRO A 189 -23.07 3.05 -2.76
N PRO A 190 -23.27 2.21 -1.72
CA PRO A 190 -24.52 1.50 -1.53
C PRO A 190 -25.68 2.49 -1.42
N GLY A 191 -26.70 2.32 -2.27
CA GLY A 191 -27.85 3.23 -2.32
C GLY A 191 -28.66 3.21 -1.01
N ARG A 192 -29.23 4.35 -0.61
CA ARG A 192 -30.09 4.49 0.59
C ARG A 192 -31.45 3.78 0.50
N GLY A 193 -31.73 2.93 -0.49
CA GLY A 193 -33.07 2.37 -0.72
C GLY A 193 -33.15 1.00 -1.40
N ARG A 194 -33.65 0.03 -0.63
CA ARG A 194 -34.60 -1.06 -0.94
C ARG A 194 -34.27 -2.10 -2.04
N GLY A 195 -33.98 -3.33 -1.58
CA GLY A 195 -34.17 -4.57 -2.34
C GLY A 195 -33.30 -5.72 -1.83
N LEU A 196 -33.90 -6.88 -1.52
CA LEU A 196 -33.21 -8.15 -1.22
C LEU A 196 -32.46 -8.74 -2.43
N PHE A 197 -32.47 -8.04 -3.56
CA PHE A 197 -31.82 -8.47 -4.80
C PHE A 197 -30.57 -7.63 -5.02
N ARG A 198 -29.41 -8.31 -5.13
CA ARG A 198 -28.14 -7.68 -5.53
C ARG A 198 -28.35 -6.96 -6.86
N ARG A 199 -28.25 -5.62 -6.86
CA ARG A 199 -28.08 -4.88 -8.11
C ARG A 199 -26.84 -5.44 -8.83
N PRO A 200 -26.89 -5.64 -10.16
CA PRO A 200 -25.69 -6.01 -10.88
C PRO A 200 -24.63 -4.91 -10.70
N LEU A 201 -23.35 -5.28 -10.66
CA LEU A 201 -22.20 -4.37 -10.66
C LEU A 201 -22.17 -3.45 -11.91
N SER A 202 -23.09 -3.65 -12.85
CA SER A 202 -23.23 -3.00 -14.16
C SER A 202 -23.99 -1.67 -14.13
N ASP A 203 -24.02 -0.96 -13.00
CA ASP A 203 -24.60 0.39 -12.95
C ASP A 203 -23.63 1.36 -13.63
N VAL A 204 -23.79 1.58 -14.93
CA VAL A 204 -22.97 2.50 -15.75
C VAL A 204 -23.19 3.98 -15.38
N ASP A 205 -24.20 4.27 -14.57
CA ASP A 205 -24.56 5.63 -14.19
C ASP A 205 -23.40 6.31 -13.42
N GLY A 206 -22.84 7.36 -14.03
CA GLY A 206 -21.67 8.08 -13.52
C GLY A 206 -20.32 7.48 -13.94
N LEU A 207 -20.27 6.44 -14.76
CA LEU A 207 -19.05 5.98 -15.42
C LEU A 207 -19.06 6.44 -16.87
N ALA A 208 -17.98 7.09 -17.30
CA ALA A 208 -17.84 7.55 -18.67
C ALA A 208 -16.39 7.44 -19.15
N ASP A 209 -16.19 7.28 -20.45
CA ASP A 209 -14.88 7.42 -21.09
C ASP A 209 -14.47 8.90 -21.23
N SER A 210 -13.27 9.17 -21.77
CA SER A 210 -12.77 10.52 -22.00
C SER A 210 -13.60 11.36 -22.98
N ALA A 211 -14.43 10.73 -23.83
CA ALA A 211 -15.35 11.38 -24.74
C ALA A 211 -16.73 11.63 -24.12
N GLY A 212 -16.97 11.16 -22.88
CA GLY A 212 -18.24 11.26 -22.18
C GLY A 212 -19.23 10.14 -22.51
N ASN A 213 -18.83 9.11 -23.25
CA ASN A 213 -19.71 7.97 -23.52
C ASN A 213 -19.81 7.08 -22.28
N PRO A 214 -21.02 6.58 -21.93
CA PRO A 214 -21.18 5.64 -20.82
C PRO A 214 -20.34 4.38 -21.01
N ARG A 215 -19.77 3.86 -19.91
CA ARG A 215 -18.98 2.63 -19.91
C ARG A 215 -19.27 1.76 -18.70
N ALA A 216 -18.84 0.50 -18.77
CA ALA A 216 -18.82 -0.40 -17.62
C ALA A 216 -17.59 -0.16 -16.72
N LEU A 217 -17.65 -0.74 -15.51
CA LEU A 217 -16.50 -0.85 -14.62
C LEU A 217 -15.46 -1.80 -15.24
N HIS A 218 -14.18 -1.43 -15.21
CA HIS A 218 -13.12 -2.31 -15.67
C HIS A 218 -12.71 -3.32 -14.61
N GLU A 219 -12.21 -4.46 -15.07
CA GLU A 219 -11.60 -5.47 -14.20
C GLU A 219 -10.36 -4.90 -13.49
N PRO A 220 -10.06 -5.35 -12.25
CA PRO A 220 -8.84 -4.96 -11.55
C PRO A 220 -7.59 -5.29 -12.35
N VAL A 221 -6.62 -4.36 -12.36
CA VAL A 221 -5.36 -4.52 -13.06
C VAL A 221 -4.21 -4.67 -12.05
N THR A 222 -3.37 -5.68 -12.25
CA THR A 222 -2.17 -5.89 -11.44
C THR A 222 -0.94 -5.34 -12.13
N GLY A 223 0.03 -4.84 -11.36
CA GLY A 223 1.26 -4.29 -11.91
C GLY A 223 2.29 -3.95 -10.84
N ARG A 224 3.34 -3.22 -11.25
CA ARG A 224 4.40 -2.74 -10.37
C ARG A 224 4.22 -1.26 -10.05
N ALA A 225 3.61 -0.50 -10.95
CA ALA A 225 3.37 0.92 -10.76
C ALA A 225 1.96 1.31 -11.19
N VAL A 226 1.41 2.30 -10.49
CA VAL A 226 0.19 3.01 -10.84
C VAL A 226 0.54 4.47 -11.03
N GLN A 227 0.07 5.06 -12.12
CA GLN A 227 0.10 6.50 -12.37
C GLN A 227 -1.34 6.99 -12.47
N ALA A 228 -1.67 7.99 -11.67
CA ALA A 228 -2.96 8.65 -11.69
C ALA A 228 -2.79 10.13 -12.01
N GLY A 229 -3.63 10.66 -12.89
CA GLY A 229 -3.64 12.06 -13.30
C GLY A 229 -5.08 12.57 -13.43
N GLY A 230 -5.31 13.84 -13.11
CA GLY A 230 -6.64 14.45 -13.27
C GLY A 230 -6.71 15.90 -12.77
N PRO A 231 -7.88 16.55 -12.88
CA PRO A 231 -8.09 17.93 -12.46
C PRO A 231 -7.97 18.15 -10.95
N GLY A 232 -7.97 17.07 -10.16
CA GLY A 232 -7.82 17.09 -8.72
C GLY A 232 -8.60 15.94 -8.07
N PHE A 233 -7.98 15.24 -7.12
CA PHE A 233 -8.57 14.15 -6.39
C PHE A 233 -8.16 14.17 -4.92
N ARG A 234 -9.07 13.70 -4.08
CA ARG A 234 -8.78 13.28 -2.71
C ARG A 234 -7.93 12.03 -2.75
N TYR A 235 -6.93 11.98 -1.89
CA TYR A 235 -5.96 10.88 -1.82
C TYR A 235 -5.78 10.44 -0.37
N VAL A 236 -6.10 9.20 -0.03
CA VAL A 236 -5.92 8.65 1.32
C VAL A 236 -4.99 7.46 1.26
N ARG A 237 -4.04 7.36 2.19
CA ARG A 237 -3.14 6.21 2.33
C ARG A 237 -3.29 5.63 3.72
N ASP A 238 -3.70 4.38 3.83
CA ASP A 238 -3.81 3.68 5.12
C ASP A 238 -4.57 4.50 6.17
N GLY A 239 -5.66 5.16 5.75
CA GLY A 239 -6.49 6.03 6.59
C GLY A 239 -5.97 7.47 6.79
N VAL A 240 -4.76 7.79 6.30
CA VAL A 240 -4.15 9.12 6.43
C VAL A 240 -4.32 9.94 5.14
N GLU A 241 -5.00 11.08 5.26
CA GLU A 241 -5.25 12.02 4.18
C GLU A 241 -4.26 13.21 4.25
N PRO A 242 -3.56 13.56 3.14
CA PRO A 242 -2.81 14.80 3.04
C PRO A 242 -3.71 16.04 3.13
N ARG A 243 -3.13 17.17 3.51
CA ARG A 243 -3.89 18.43 3.70
C ARG A 243 -4.50 19.02 2.42
N LYS A 244 -4.00 18.64 1.26
CA LYS A 244 -4.42 19.19 -0.04
C LYS A 244 -4.76 18.06 -1.00
N PRO A 245 -5.77 18.25 -1.87
CA PRO A 245 -5.99 17.40 -3.03
C PRO A 245 -4.74 17.29 -3.90
N ARG A 246 -4.68 16.22 -4.69
CA ARG A 246 -3.60 15.98 -5.64
C ARG A 246 -4.14 15.97 -7.06
N GLU A 247 -3.33 16.44 -8.00
CA GLU A 247 -3.61 16.34 -9.44
C GLU A 247 -2.90 15.13 -10.06
N LYS A 248 -1.84 14.65 -9.41
CA LYS A 248 -1.07 13.49 -9.82
C LYS A 248 -0.63 12.67 -8.61
N ALA A 249 -0.55 11.37 -8.81
CA ALA A 249 0.06 10.45 -7.86
C ALA A 249 0.71 9.30 -8.62
N THR A 250 1.89 8.91 -8.18
CA THR A 250 2.53 7.65 -8.63
C THR A 250 2.71 6.74 -7.43
N ILE A 251 2.24 5.50 -7.54
CA ILE A 251 2.45 4.43 -6.55
C ILE A 251 3.26 3.35 -7.24
N TYR A 252 4.30 2.84 -6.61
CA TYR A 252 5.15 1.82 -7.21
C TYR A 252 5.74 0.86 -6.18
N ARG A 253 6.01 -0.35 -6.64
CA ARG A 253 6.78 -1.35 -5.89
C ARG A 253 8.19 -0.82 -5.66
N HIS A 254 8.59 -0.80 -4.40
CA HIS A 254 9.93 -0.47 -3.97
C HIS A 254 10.94 -1.54 -4.39
N LEU A 255 12.22 -1.17 -4.48
CA LEU A 255 13.29 -2.05 -4.94
C LEU A 255 13.63 -3.17 -3.95
N LEU A 256 13.33 -2.94 -2.66
CA LEU A 256 13.53 -3.92 -1.59
C LEU A 256 12.17 -4.41 -1.07
N ASP A 257 12.10 -5.70 -0.76
CA ASP A 257 10.90 -6.34 -0.23
C ASP A 257 10.82 -6.25 1.29
N LEU A 258 9.61 -6.09 1.81
CA LEU A 258 9.33 -6.06 3.24
C LEU A 258 9.47 -7.47 3.83
N GLN A 259 10.29 -7.60 4.87
CA GLN A 259 10.51 -8.85 5.58
C GLN A 259 9.38 -9.10 6.59
N LEU A 260 8.21 -9.49 6.10
CA LEU A 260 6.97 -9.60 6.87
C LEU A 260 6.84 -10.94 7.62
N VAL A 261 6.39 -10.89 8.88
CA VAL A 261 5.95 -12.05 9.67
C VAL A 261 4.49 -12.37 9.33
N ARG A 262 4.24 -13.56 8.77
CA ARG A 262 2.88 -14.04 8.43
C ARG A 262 2.80 -15.57 8.47
#